data_AF-A7GMR3-F1
#
_entry.id   AF-A7GMR3-F1
#
_cell.length_a   1.000
_cell.length_b   1.000
_cell.length_c   1.000
_cell.angle_alpha   90.00
_cell.angle_beta   90.00
_cell.angle_gamma   90.00
#
_symmetry.space_group_name_H-M   'P 1'
#
loop_
_entity.id
_entity.type
_entity.pdbx_description
1 polymer ?
#
loop_
_entity_poly.entity_id
_entity_poly.type
_entity_poly.pdbx_seq_one_letter_code
_entity_poly.pdbx_strand_id
1 'polypeptide(L)'
;MSKLVMVFASMSGNTEEMADHIAGAIRETGNEIDVIDIMTTPEASILEEYDGILLGAYTWGDGELPDDFLDFYDEMDKIHLTGKKAAVFGSCDSAYPKYGAAVDILIEKLQERGAEVVLEGLKVELTPEDEDIEKCLQFGIDFIKYLS
;
A
#
# COMPACT_ATOMS: atom_id res chain seq x y z
N MET A 1 17.07 -8.10 -10.28
CA MET A 1 16.50 -6.84 -9.75
C MET A 1 15.01 -7.05 -9.75
N SER A 2 14.41 -6.98 -8.57
CA SER A 2 12.98 -7.17 -8.41
C SER A 2 12.27 -5.90 -8.87
N LYS A 3 11.16 -6.05 -9.61
CA LYS A 3 10.31 -4.92 -9.99
C LYS A 3 9.25 -4.72 -8.92
N LEU A 4 9.10 -3.49 -8.44
CA LEU A 4 8.09 -3.13 -7.45
C LEU A 4 7.04 -2.18 -8.04
N VAL A 5 5.80 -2.34 -7.59
CA VAL A 5 4.71 -1.39 -7.84
C VAL A 5 4.08 -0.93 -6.53
N MET A 6 3.75 0.34 -6.45
CA MET A 6 2.95 0.95 -5.41
C MET A 6 1.71 1.58 -6.03
N VAL A 7 0.53 1.20 -5.54
CA VAL A 7 -0.72 1.87 -5.89
C VAL A 7 -1.29 2.50 -4.62
N PHE A 8 -1.54 3.81 -4.64
CA PHE A 8 -2.04 4.50 -3.45
C PHE A 8 -3.25 5.40 -3.74
N ALA A 9 -4.04 5.66 -2.70
CA ALA A 9 -5.12 6.63 -2.70
C ALA A 9 -4.89 7.67 -1.61
N SER A 10 -5.06 8.95 -1.95
CA SER A 10 -4.89 10.07 -1.01
C SER A 10 -5.85 11.20 -1.36
N MET A 11 -6.73 11.59 -0.41
CA MET A 11 -7.65 12.72 -0.61
C MET A 11 -7.07 14.04 -0.10
N SER A 12 -6.38 14.03 1.04
CA SER A 12 -5.83 15.24 1.70
C SER A 12 -4.30 15.32 1.70
N GLY A 13 -3.62 14.39 1.04
CA GLY A 13 -2.15 14.36 0.92
C GLY A 13 -1.43 13.45 1.94
N ASN A 14 -2.07 13.05 3.04
CA ASN A 14 -1.37 12.30 4.10
C ASN A 14 -0.84 10.93 3.64
N THR A 15 -1.67 10.13 2.96
CA THR A 15 -1.24 8.82 2.45
C THR A 15 -0.25 8.96 1.29
N GLU A 16 -0.34 10.04 0.52
CA GLU A 16 0.63 10.38 -0.54
C GLU A 16 2.00 10.70 0.06
N GLU A 17 2.06 11.49 1.13
CA GLU A 17 3.31 11.77 1.83
C GLU A 17 3.97 10.49 2.36
N MET A 18 3.18 9.57 2.93
CA MET A 18 3.67 8.23 3.30
C MET A 18 4.21 7.46 2.09
N ALA A 19 3.47 7.47 0.98
CA ALA A 19 3.85 6.79 -0.26
C ALA A 19 5.20 7.30 -0.80
N ASP A 20 5.39 8.63 -0.80
CA ASP A 20 6.62 9.28 -1.24
C ASP A 20 7.82 8.89 -0.38
N HIS A 21 7.67 8.89 0.95
CA HIS A 21 8.74 8.47 1.86
C HIS A 21 9.10 6.99 1.71
N ILE A 22 8.11 6.11 1.63
CA ILE A 22 8.33 4.66 1.44
C ILE A 22 9.02 4.41 0.09
N ALA A 23 8.52 5.00 -0.99
CA ALA A 23 9.10 4.84 -2.33
C ALA A 23 10.51 5.43 -2.42
N GLY A 24 10.76 6.58 -1.77
CA GLY A 24 12.09 7.19 -1.66
C GLY A 24 13.09 6.25 -0.99
N ALA A 25 12.74 5.69 0.18
CA ALA A 25 13.59 4.74 0.90
C ALA A 25 13.88 3.49 0.07
N ILE A 26 12.89 2.96 -0.65
CA ILE A 26 13.08 1.83 -1.57
C ILE A 26 14.09 2.19 -2.67
N ARG A 27 13.96 3.36 -3.30
CA ARG A 27 14.88 3.81 -4.36
C ARG A 27 16.31 3.97 -3.86
N GLU A 28 16.51 4.41 -2.63
CA GLU A 28 17.84 4.52 -2.01
C GLU A 28 18.55 3.17 -1.82
N THR A 29 17.80 2.06 -1.77
CA THR A 29 18.38 0.70 -1.75
C THR A 29 18.87 0.23 -3.13
N GLY A 30 18.66 1.03 -4.19
CA GLY A 30 19.01 0.70 -5.57
C GLY A 30 17.96 -0.15 -6.30
N ASN A 31 16.77 -0.33 -5.73
CA ASN A 31 15.63 -0.98 -6.38
C ASN A 31 14.74 0.04 -7.09
N GLU A 32 14.06 -0.40 -8.14
CA GLU A 32 13.11 0.44 -8.89
C GLU A 32 11.67 0.18 -8.39
N ILE A 33 10.90 1.26 -8.25
CA ILE A 33 9.49 1.20 -7.87
C ILE A 33 8.67 2.18 -8.70
N ASP A 34 7.64 1.62 -9.35
CA ASP A 34 6.61 2.37 -10.06
C ASP A 34 5.55 2.79 -9.04
N VAL A 35 5.27 4.10 -8.96
CA VAL A 35 4.31 4.67 -8.02
C VAL A 35 3.13 5.22 -8.81
N ILE A 36 1.94 4.74 -8.49
CA ILE A 36 0.72 4.99 -9.24
C ILE A 36 -0.35 5.50 -8.28
N ASP A 37 -0.92 6.66 -8.58
CA ASP A 37 -2.11 7.15 -7.89
C ASP A 37 -3.33 6.42 -8.46
N ILE A 38 -4.19 5.87 -7.59
CA ILE A 38 -5.44 5.18 -7.95
C ILE A 38 -6.35 6.07 -8.82
N MET A 39 -6.28 7.39 -8.67
CA MET A 39 -7.05 8.35 -9.47
C MET A 39 -6.69 8.31 -10.96
N THR A 40 -5.55 7.71 -11.31
CA THR A 40 -5.16 7.45 -12.72
C THR A 40 -5.84 6.21 -13.31
N THR A 41 -6.70 5.54 -12.55
CA THR A 41 -7.48 4.36 -12.92
C THR A 41 -6.62 3.21 -13.47
N PRO A 42 -5.60 2.74 -12.71
CA PRO A 42 -4.85 1.56 -13.11
C PRO A 42 -5.76 0.32 -13.13
N GLU A 43 -5.51 -0.61 -14.06
CA GLU A 43 -6.14 -1.93 -14.01
C GLU A 43 -5.42 -2.79 -12.96
N ALA A 44 -6.15 -3.60 -12.18
CA ALA A 44 -5.52 -4.46 -11.16
C ALA A 44 -4.60 -5.54 -11.76
N SER A 45 -4.76 -5.84 -13.06
CA SER A 45 -3.93 -6.78 -13.83
C SER A 45 -2.44 -6.41 -13.80
N ILE A 46 -2.09 -5.12 -13.68
CA ILE A 46 -0.69 -4.68 -13.65
C ILE A 46 0.08 -5.32 -12.49
N LEU A 47 -0.58 -5.63 -11.37
CA LEU A 47 0.05 -6.24 -10.19
C LEU A 47 0.68 -7.60 -10.52
N GLU A 48 0.19 -8.30 -11.54
CA GLU A 48 0.74 -9.58 -12.00
C GLU A 48 2.13 -9.44 -12.63
N GLU A 49 2.53 -8.23 -13.05
CA GLU A 49 3.80 -7.97 -13.73
C GLU A 49 4.97 -7.67 -12.78
N TYR A 50 4.71 -7.51 -11.49
CA TYR A 50 5.69 -7.09 -10.48
C TYR A 50 6.02 -8.19 -9.46
N ASP A 51 7.21 -8.13 -8.89
CA ASP A 51 7.68 -9.07 -7.85
C ASP A 51 7.23 -8.64 -6.45
N GLY A 52 7.15 -7.32 -6.23
CA GLY A 52 6.73 -6.69 -4.98
C GLY A 52 5.58 -5.72 -5.18
N ILE A 53 4.58 -5.77 -4.30
CA ILE A 53 3.36 -4.95 -4.36
C ILE A 53 3.19 -4.19 -3.06
N LEU A 54 3.02 -2.87 -3.14
CA LEU A 54 2.62 -2.04 -2.01
C LEU A 54 1.28 -1.37 -2.32
N LEU A 55 0.33 -1.44 -1.39
CA LEU A 55 -0.94 -0.71 -1.51
C LEU A 55 -1.06 0.34 -0.41
N GLY A 56 -1.46 1.55 -0.77
CA GLY A 56 -1.66 2.67 0.16
C GLY A 56 -3.11 3.14 0.15
N ALA A 57 -3.82 3.15 1.28
CA ALA A 57 -5.19 3.68 1.31
C ALA A 57 -5.54 4.34 2.64
N TYR A 58 -6.19 5.51 2.56
CA TYR A 58 -6.93 6.05 3.71
C TYR A 58 -8.23 5.26 3.92
N THR A 59 -8.81 5.35 5.11
CA THR A 59 -10.13 4.75 5.40
C THR A 59 -11.24 5.77 5.21
N TRP A 60 -12.35 5.35 4.61
CA TRP A 60 -13.52 6.20 4.34
C TRP A 60 -14.78 5.71 5.05
N GLY A 61 -15.77 6.59 5.17
CA GLY A 61 -17.11 6.23 5.68
C GLY A 61 -17.10 5.50 7.03
N ASP A 62 -17.79 4.37 7.10
CA ASP A 62 -17.83 3.49 8.28
C ASP A 62 -16.81 2.35 8.15
N GLY A 63 -15.54 2.70 7.92
CA GLY A 63 -14.43 1.74 7.82
C GLY A 63 -14.31 1.05 6.47
N GLU A 64 -14.62 1.78 5.41
CA GLU A 64 -14.65 1.30 4.02
C GLU A 64 -13.37 1.74 3.28
N LEU A 65 -13.16 1.15 2.10
CA LEU A 65 -12.15 1.62 1.17
C LEU A 65 -12.56 2.97 0.56
N PRO A 66 -11.59 3.78 0.08
CA PRO A 66 -11.89 4.92 -0.78
C PRO A 66 -12.72 4.51 -2.00
N ASP A 67 -13.68 5.34 -2.40
CA ASP A 67 -14.54 5.08 -3.57
C ASP A 67 -13.70 4.81 -4.83
N ASP A 68 -12.60 5.55 -5.02
CA ASP A 68 -11.68 5.40 -6.15
C ASP A 68 -10.96 4.04 -6.17
N PHE A 69 -10.90 3.32 -5.05
CA PHE A 69 -10.26 2.01 -4.93
C PHE A 69 -11.23 0.86 -5.22
N LEU A 70 -12.54 1.08 -5.21
CA LEU A 70 -13.54 0.00 -5.26
C LEU A 70 -13.46 -0.81 -6.56
N ASP A 71 -13.37 -0.13 -7.71
CA ASP A 71 -13.27 -0.82 -9.01
C ASP A 71 -11.97 -1.65 -9.09
N PHE A 72 -10.85 -1.10 -8.63
CA PHE A 72 -9.57 -1.81 -8.57
C PHE A 72 -9.65 -3.03 -7.64
N TYR A 73 -10.27 -2.87 -6.47
CA TYR A 73 -10.48 -3.94 -5.50
C TYR A 73 -11.31 -5.10 -6.07
N ASP A 74 -12.39 -4.80 -6.77
CA ASP A 74 -13.23 -5.80 -7.44
C ASP A 74 -12.48 -6.51 -8.59
N GLU A 75 -11.60 -5.80 -9.30
CA GLU A 75 -10.74 -6.40 -10.32
C GLU A 75 -9.70 -7.37 -9.74
N MET A 76 -9.24 -7.16 -8.51
CA MET A 76 -8.29 -8.06 -7.84
C MET A 76 -8.86 -9.49 -7.69
N ASP A 77 -10.18 -9.69 -7.72
CA ASP A 77 -10.77 -11.03 -7.69
C ASP A 77 -10.44 -11.88 -8.93
N LYS A 78 -9.89 -11.28 -9.98
CA LYS A 78 -9.55 -11.93 -11.24
C LYS A 78 -8.06 -12.25 -11.41
N ILE A 79 -7.20 -11.73 -10.53
CA ILE A 79 -5.73 -11.83 -10.67
C ILE A 79 -5.11 -12.85 -9.70
N HIS A 80 -3.92 -13.35 -9.98
CA HIS A 80 -3.21 -14.30 -9.13
C HIS A 80 -1.87 -13.71 -8.68
N LEU A 81 -1.70 -13.58 -7.38
CA LEU A 81 -0.51 -12.96 -6.77
C LEU A 81 0.36 -13.97 -6.04
N THR A 82 0.18 -15.27 -6.32
CA THR A 82 0.92 -16.36 -5.67
C THR A 82 2.43 -16.17 -5.76
N GLY A 83 3.10 -16.13 -4.61
CA GLY A 83 4.55 -16.00 -4.50
C GLY A 83 5.09 -14.56 -4.57
N LYS A 84 4.23 -13.57 -4.82
CA LYS A 84 4.62 -12.15 -4.76
C LYS A 84 4.66 -11.67 -3.32
N LYS A 85 5.59 -10.76 -3.01
CA LYS A 85 5.63 -10.13 -1.69
C LYS A 85 4.73 -8.90 -1.68
N ALA A 86 3.96 -8.71 -0.61
CA ALA A 86 3.06 -7.59 -0.50
C ALA A 86 3.11 -6.91 0.87
N ALA A 87 2.77 -5.62 0.90
CA ALA A 87 2.62 -4.84 2.13
C ALA A 87 1.59 -3.72 1.92
N VAL A 88 0.99 -3.23 3.01
CA VAL A 88 -0.06 -2.21 2.96
C VAL A 88 0.19 -1.12 3.99
N PHE A 89 -0.12 0.13 3.64
CA PHE A 89 -0.02 1.28 4.53
C PHE A 89 -1.19 2.25 4.35
N GLY A 90 -1.38 3.19 5.29
CA GLY A 90 -2.44 4.19 5.16
C GLY A 90 -2.49 5.21 6.30
N SER A 91 -2.87 6.45 5.95
CA SER A 91 -3.26 7.45 6.94
C SER A 91 -4.64 7.12 7.52
N CYS A 92 -4.79 7.32 8.82
CA CYS A 92 -5.93 6.91 9.63
C CYS A 92 -6.33 8.05 10.59
N ASP A 93 -7.55 7.98 11.13
CA ASP A 93 -8.05 8.97 12.09
C ASP A 93 -8.74 8.24 13.25
N SER A 94 -8.18 8.39 14.45
CA SER A 94 -8.66 7.77 15.69
C SER A 94 -9.99 8.36 16.20
N ALA A 95 -10.48 9.44 15.60
CA ALA A 95 -11.84 9.93 15.82
C ALA A 95 -12.90 8.94 15.30
N TYR A 96 -12.52 8.02 14.40
CA TYR A 96 -13.39 6.99 13.85
C TYR A 96 -13.17 5.65 14.56
N PRO A 97 -14.25 4.89 14.86
CA PRO A 97 -14.15 3.64 15.61
C PRO A 97 -13.42 2.52 14.84
N LYS A 98 -13.50 2.53 13.50
CA LYS A 98 -12.88 1.53 12.62
C LYS A 98 -11.54 2.03 12.11
N TYR A 99 -10.58 2.14 13.02
CA TYR A 99 -9.26 2.72 12.76
C TYR A 99 -8.45 1.96 11.70
N GLY A 100 -8.25 2.60 10.53
CA GLY A 100 -7.42 2.05 9.46
C GLY A 100 -7.96 0.78 8.83
N ALA A 101 -9.28 0.57 8.85
CA ALA A 101 -9.89 -0.66 8.33
C ALA A 101 -9.57 -0.90 6.84
N ALA A 102 -9.35 0.15 6.05
CA ALA A 102 -8.92 0.01 4.65
C ALA A 102 -7.60 -0.76 4.50
N VAL A 103 -6.64 -0.55 5.40
CA VAL A 103 -5.36 -1.27 5.41
C VAL A 103 -5.62 -2.76 5.63
N ASP A 104 -6.49 -3.10 6.58
CA ASP A 104 -6.81 -4.48 6.91
C ASP A 104 -7.56 -5.18 5.76
N ILE A 105 -8.50 -4.48 5.12
CA ILE A 105 -9.27 -4.97 3.96
C ILE A 105 -8.35 -5.28 2.77
N LEU A 106 -7.38 -4.41 2.47
CA LEU A 106 -6.44 -4.63 1.38
C LEU A 106 -5.46 -5.77 1.68
N ILE A 107 -5.03 -5.91 2.94
CA ILE A 107 -4.21 -7.06 3.38
C ILE A 107 -4.97 -8.37 3.14
N GLU A 108 -6.24 -8.45 3.55
CA GLU A 108 -7.07 -9.64 3.36
C GLU A 108 -7.18 -9.99 1.87
N LYS A 109 -7.49 -9.00 1.00
CA LYS A 109 -7.60 -9.23 -0.44
C LYS A 109 -6.29 -9.74 -1.05
N LEU A 110 -5.15 -9.14 -0.68
CA LEU A 110 -3.83 -9.60 -1.14
C LEU A 110 -3.57 -11.07 -0.76
N GLN A 111 -3.90 -11.45 0.47
CA GLN A 111 -3.77 -12.82 0.96
C GLN A 111 -4.72 -13.79 0.23
N GLU A 112 -5.96 -13.39 -0.03
CA GLU A 112 -6.93 -14.16 -0.83
C GLU A 112 -6.41 -14.44 -2.24
N ARG A 113 -5.65 -13.50 -2.83
CA ARG A 113 -5.02 -13.67 -4.15
C ARG A 113 -3.70 -14.46 -4.11
N GLY A 114 -3.28 -14.89 -2.92
CA GLY A 114 -2.08 -15.70 -2.69
C GLY A 114 -0.78 -14.92 -2.53
N ALA A 115 -0.84 -13.58 -2.40
CA ALA A 115 0.34 -12.80 -2.08
C ALA A 115 0.82 -13.12 -0.65
N GLU A 116 2.14 -13.09 -0.46
CA GLU A 116 2.75 -13.18 0.85
C GLU A 116 2.85 -11.77 1.46
N VAL A 117 1.95 -11.46 2.38
CA VAL A 117 2.01 -10.20 3.13
C VAL A 117 3.13 -10.30 4.16
N VAL A 118 4.23 -9.57 3.94
CA VAL A 118 5.50 -9.74 4.68
C VAL A 118 5.70 -8.75 5.83
N LEU A 119 4.86 -7.72 5.90
CA LEU A 119 4.89 -6.70 6.95
C LEU A 119 3.50 -6.54 7.55
N GLU A 120 3.44 -6.16 8.83
CA GLU A 120 2.20 -5.68 9.44
C GLU A 120 1.77 -4.37 8.76
N GLY A 121 0.47 -4.13 8.68
CA GLY A 121 -0.07 -2.92 8.05
C GLY A 121 0.37 -1.65 8.77
N LEU A 122 1.01 -0.72 8.06
CA LEU A 122 1.48 0.54 8.63
C LEU A 122 0.32 1.56 8.67
N LYS A 123 -0.11 1.93 9.88
CA LYS A 123 -1.17 2.92 10.12
C LYS A 123 -0.56 4.15 10.78
N VAL A 124 -0.79 5.33 10.20
CA VAL A 124 -0.31 6.63 10.72
C VAL A 124 -1.48 7.54 11.02
N GLU A 125 -1.44 8.28 12.13
CA GLU A 125 -2.48 9.21 12.52
C GLU A 125 -2.40 10.49 11.70
N LEU A 126 -3.40 10.76 10.86
CA LEU A 126 -3.51 11.98 10.05
C LEU A 126 -2.21 12.26 9.27
N THR A 127 -1.65 13.47 9.42
CA THR A 127 -0.42 13.89 8.73
C THR A 127 0.80 13.31 9.45
N PRO A 128 1.72 12.63 8.75
CA PRO A 128 2.93 12.07 9.35
C PRO A 128 3.76 13.13 10.09
N GLU A 129 4.16 12.81 11.33
CA GLU A 129 5.19 13.56 12.05
C GLU A 129 6.57 12.88 11.87
N ASP A 130 7.64 13.47 12.41
CA ASP A 130 9.02 12.97 12.26
C ASP A 130 9.16 11.47 12.59
N GLU A 131 8.50 11.00 13.66
CA GLU A 131 8.52 9.58 14.05
C GLU A 131 7.81 8.68 13.01
N ASP A 132 6.74 9.18 12.39
CA ASP A 132 5.99 8.43 11.38
C ASP A 132 6.72 8.41 10.04
N ILE A 133 7.45 9.47 9.73
CA ILE A 133 8.38 9.50 8.59
C ILE A 133 9.46 8.44 8.79
N GLU A 134 10.08 8.35 9.97
CA GLU A 134 11.05 7.29 10.28
C GLU A 134 10.45 5.88 10.11
N LYS A 135 9.20 5.67 10.54
CA LYS A 135 8.47 4.40 10.29
C LYS A 135 8.27 4.14 8.81
N CYS A 136 7.90 5.14 8.01
CA CYS A 136 7.74 5.01 6.55
C CYS A 136 9.06 4.61 5.87
N LEU A 137 10.16 5.25 6.23
CA LEU A 137 11.49 4.91 5.71
C LEU A 137 11.87 3.47 6.07
N GLN A 138 11.68 3.10 7.34
CA GLN A 138 11.99 1.77 7.84
C GLN A 138 11.12 0.69 7.18
N PHE A 139 9.83 0.98 6.95
CA PHE A 139 8.89 0.10 6.26
C PHE A 139 9.35 -0.23 4.85
N GLY A 140 9.77 0.78 4.08
CA GLY A 140 10.33 0.58 2.74
C GLY A 140 11.60 -0.28 2.75
N ILE A 141 12.53 0.01 3.66
CA ILE A 141 13.79 -0.75 3.82
C ILE A 141 13.50 -2.21 4.22
N ASP A 142 12.57 -2.43 5.14
CA ASP A 142 12.21 -3.77 5.62
C ASP A 142 11.52 -4.58 4.52
N PHE A 143 10.67 -3.95 3.71
CA PHE A 143 10.01 -4.62 2.59
C PHE A 143 11.03 -5.23 1.61
N ILE A 144 12.09 -4.48 1.28
CA ILE A 144 13.15 -4.94 0.37
C ILE A 144 13.87 -6.18 0.89
N LYS A 145 13.99 -6.39 2.21
CA LYS A 145 14.65 -7.57 2.79
C LYS A 145 13.96 -8.89 2.42
N TYR A 146 12.70 -8.84 2.02
CA TYR A 146 11.92 -10.01 1.59
C TYR A 146 11.94 -10.25 0.08
N LEU A 147 12.49 -9.31 -0.71
CA LEU A 147 12.67 -9.43 -2.15
C LEU A 147 14.08 -9.96 -2.44
N SER A 148 14.28 -11.25 -2.17
CA SER A 148 15.54 -11.99 -2.39
C SER A 148 15.48 -12.88 -3.62
#